data_AF-A0A2N2XQK0-F1
#
_entry.id   AF-A0A2N2XQK0-F1
#
_cell.length_a   1.000
_cell.length_b   1.000
_cell.length_c   1.000
_cell.angle_alpha   90.00
_cell.angle_beta   90.00
_cell.angle_gamma   90.00
#
_symmetry.space_group_name_H-M   'P 1'
#
loop_
_entity.id
_entity.type
_entity.pdbx_description
1 polymer ?
#
loop_
_entity_poly.entity_id
_entity_poly.type
_entity_poly.pdbx_seq_one_letter_code
_entity_poly.pdbx_strand_id
1 'polypeptide(L)'
;MKRILIVVLLALLVHLSARSQGIMITDTVEAVSLKNNLIGESTRQSIAVYLPLSYQLFGEKHYPVIYFLPEYGETPACYIKGYFNGFFLEKSMNELTLSSKIAEMIVVIVNGYNRLEGSFFHNSPVTGNWEDFVVKD
;
A
#
# COMPACT_ATOMS: atom_id res chain seq x y z
N MET A 1 -9.90 -46.61 13.87
CA MET A 1 -10.72 -45.40 14.15
C MET A 1 -9.90 -44.23 14.68
N LYS A 2 -9.13 -44.36 15.78
CA LYS A 2 -8.32 -43.25 16.35
C LYS A 2 -7.31 -42.61 15.37
N ARG A 3 -6.65 -43.41 14.53
CA ARG A 3 -5.69 -42.90 13.51
C ARG A 3 -6.35 -42.06 12.41
N ILE A 4 -7.55 -42.44 11.97
CA ILE A 4 -8.32 -41.69 10.97
C ILE A 4 -8.79 -40.37 11.59
N LEU A 5 -9.24 -40.40 12.85
CA LEU A 5 -9.64 -39.19 13.58
C LEU A 5 -8.48 -38.19 13.74
N ILE A 6 -7.26 -38.67 14.04
CA ILE A 6 -6.07 -37.82 14.17
C ILE A 6 -5.67 -37.19 12.83
N VAL A 7 -5.74 -37.95 11.73
CA VAL A 7 -5.44 -37.43 10.38
C VAL A 7 -6.46 -36.37 9.95
N VAL A 8 -7.74 -36.58 10.24
CA VAL A 8 -8.80 -35.59 9.97
C VAL A 8 -8.62 -34.35 10.84
N LEU A 9 -8.27 -34.50 12.13
CA LEU A 9 -8.02 -33.36 13.03
C LEU A 9 -6.80 -32.54 12.60
N LEU A 10 -5.71 -33.20 12.16
CA LEU A 10 -4.52 -32.55 11.62
C LEU A 10 -4.82 -31.81 10.30
N ALA A 11 -5.61 -32.40 9.41
CA ALA A 11 -6.02 -31.74 8.17
C ALA A 11 -6.90 -30.50 8.44
N LEU A 12 -7.82 -30.56 9.41
CA LEU A 12 -8.62 -29.42 9.84
C LEU A 12 -7.79 -28.29 10.48
N LEU A 13 -6.77 -28.64 11.28
CA LEU A 13 -5.84 -27.66 11.85
C LEU A 13 -4.97 -26.97 10.79
N VAL A 14 -4.58 -27.69 9.73
CA VAL A 14 -3.86 -27.11 8.59
C VAL A 14 -4.76 -26.16 7.79
N HIS A 15 -6.05 -26.47 7.63
CA HIS A 15 -7.02 -25.57 6.97
C HIS A 15 -7.34 -24.31 7.79
N LEU A 16 -7.40 -24.39 9.12
CA LEU A 16 -7.52 -23.21 9.99
C LEU A 16 -6.24 -22.35 10.01
N SER A 17 -5.12 -22.91 9.56
CA SER A 17 -3.82 -22.22 9.50
C SER A 17 -3.60 -21.49 8.17
N ALA A 18 -4.64 -21.32 7.34
CA ALA A 18 -4.63 -20.31 6.29
C ALA A 18 -4.55 -18.93 6.96
N ARG A 19 -3.31 -18.54 7.28
CA ARG A 19 -2.95 -17.29 7.92
C ARG A 19 -3.32 -16.20 6.92
N SER A 20 -4.53 -15.67 7.01
CA SER A 20 -4.88 -14.43 6.33
C SER A 20 -3.81 -13.42 6.73
N GLN A 21 -3.18 -12.76 5.77
CA GLN A 21 -2.17 -11.74 6.03
C GLN A 21 -2.77 -10.38 5.72
N GLY A 22 -2.06 -9.29 6.05
CA GLY A 22 -2.41 -7.99 5.50
C GLY A 22 -2.28 -8.03 3.97
N ILE A 23 -3.04 -7.17 3.30
CA ILE A 23 -3.16 -7.15 1.85
C ILE A 23 -2.68 -5.83 1.27
N MET A 24 -2.13 -5.87 0.07
CA MET A 24 -1.93 -4.68 -0.76
C MET A 24 -3.10 -4.49 -1.73
N ILE A 25 -3.66 -3.29 -1.77
CA ILE A 25 -4.64 -2.87 -2.79
C ILE A 25 -4.07 -1.72 -3.60
N THR A 26 -4.49 -1.62 -4.87
CA THR A 26 -4.21 -0.46 -5.72
C THR A 26 -5.51 0.25 -6.03
N ASP A 27 -5.49 1.58 -5.96
CA ASP A 27 -6.64 2.40 -6.31
C ASP A 27 -6.22 3.58 -7.19
N THR A 28 -7.19 4.32 -7.70
CA THR A 28 -7.01 5.56 -8.45
C THR A 28 -7.79 6.68 -7.79
N VAL A 29 -7.06 7.71 -7.35
CA VAL A 29 -7.62 8.90 -6.69
C VAL A 29 -7.66 10.07 -7.67
N GLU A 30 -8.65 10.95 -7.49
CA GLU A 30 -8.75 12.20 -8.24
C GLU A 30 -7.92 13.30 -7.55
N ALA A 31 -6.81 13.67 -8.16
CA ALA A 31 -5.93 14.76 -7.79
C ALA A 31 -6.35 16.05 -8.51
N VAL A 32 -7.42 16.68 -8.02
CA VAL A 32 -8.01 17.90 -8.62
C VAL A 32 -6.98 19.05 -8.69
N SER A 33 -6.07 19.09 -7.72
CA SER A 33 -4.96 20.06 -7.67
C SER A 33 -4.02 20.02 -8.89
N LEU A 34 -3.98 18.91 -9.63
CA LEU A 34 -3.12 18.77 -10.81
C LEU A 34 -3.75 19.32 -12.10
N LYS A 35 -5.04 19.70 -12.11
CA LYS A 35 -5.80 20.01 -13.33
C LYS A 35 -5.18 21.06 -14.26
N ASN A 36 -4.52 22.08 -13.72
CA ASN A 36 -4.06 23.25 -14.48
C ASN A 36 -2.55 23.23 -14.81
N ASN A 37 -1.91 22.06 -14.75
CA ASN A 37 -0.51 21.92 -15.12
C ASN A 37 -0.29 22.14 -16.64
N LEU A 38 0.90 22.59 -17.04
CA LEU A 38 1.22 22.92 -18.43
C LEU A 38 1.68 21.73 -19.28
N ILE A 39 2.03 20.61 -18.64
CA ILE A 39 2.63 19.46 -19.33
C ILE A 39 1.62 18.32 -19.59
N GLY A 40 0.36 18.52 -19.23
CA GLY A 40 -0.72 17.56 -19.43
C GLY A 40 -0.65 16.36 -18.48
N GLU A 41 -0.24 16.55 -17.23
CA GLU A 41 -0.41 15.54 -16.18
C GLU A 41 -1.88 15.18 -16.00
N SER A 42 -2.11 13.89 -15.77
CA SER A 42 -3.42 13.35 -15.42
C SER A 42 -3.86 13.87 -14.05
N THR A 43 -5.16 14.14 -13.87
CA THR A 43 -5.74 14.30 -12.53
C THR A 43 -6.04 12.97 -11.87
N ARG A 44 -6.00 11.85 -12.59
CA ARG A 44 -6.18 10.52 -12.02
C ARG A 44 -4.83 9.92 -11.64
N GLN A 45 -4.60 9.75 -10.35
CA GLN A 45 -3.34 9.28 -9.79
C GLN A 45 -3.50 7.91 -9.13
N SER A 46 -2.63 6.97 -9.48
CA SER A 46 -2.65 5.64 -8.85
C SER A 46 -2.02 5.71 -7.47
N ILE A 47 -2.60 5.01 -6.50
CA ILE A 47 -1.99 4.80 -5.19
C ILE A 47 -1.97 3.32 -4.85
N ALA A 48 -1.16 2.95 -3.86
CA ALA A 48 -1.21 1.63 -3.27
C ALA A 48 -1.44 1.74 -1.76
N VAL A 49 -2.24 0.85 -1.20
CA VAL A 49 -2.58 0.86 0.23
C VAL A 49 -2.36 -0.54 0.79
N TYR A 50 -1.49 -0.64 1.78
CA TYR A 50 -1.39 -1.81 2.63
C TYR A 50 -2.42 -1.72 3.75
N LEU A 51 -3.25 -2.76 3.88
CA LEU A 51 -4.21 -2.93 4.96
C LEU A 51 -3.74 -4.08 5.86
N PRO A 52 -3.60 -3.86 7.18
CA PRO A 52 -3.21 -4.92 8.09
C PRO A 52 -4.30 -5.98 8.18
N LEU A 53 -3.94 -7.20 8.57
CA LEU A 53 -4.88 -8.33 8.61
C LEU A 53 -6.17 -7.99 9.38
N SER A 54 -6.04 -7.41 10.57
CA SER A 54 -7.21 -7.13 11.41
C SER A 54 -8.17 -6.12 10.80
N TYR A 55 -7.79 -5.36 9.76
CA TYR A 55 -8.66 -4.44 9.04
C TYR A 55 -9.86 -5.16 8.40
N GLN A 56 -9.65 -6.38 7.87
CA GLN A 56 -10.72 -7.19 7.26
C GLN A 56 -11.60 -7.89 8.30
N LEU A 57 -11.06 -8.11 9.50
CA LEU A 57 -11.70 -8.92 10.54
C LEU A 57 -12.51 -8.07 11.53
N PHE A 58 -12.12 -6.81 11.74
CA PHE A 58 -12.67 -5.93 12.77
C PHE A 58 -12.90 -4.52 12.22
N GLY A 59 -14.08 -4.29 11.61
CA GLY A 59 -14.40 -3.05 10.90
C GLY A 59 -14.47 -1.76 11.76
N GLU A 60 -14.53 -1.86 13.09
CA GLU A 60 -14.56 -0.70 14.00
C GLU A 60 -13.18 -0.30 14.54
N LYS A 61 -12.14 -1.09 14.26
CA LYS A 61 -10.78 -0.80 14.74
C LYS A 61 -10.14 0.30 13.88
N HIS A 62 -9.55 1.29 14.54
CA HIS A 62 -8.79 2.35 13.89
C HIS A 62 -7.29 2.01 13.88
N TYR A 63 -6.59 2.47 12.86
CA TYR A 63 -5.16 2.22 12.66
C TYR A 63 -4.44 3.55 12.40
N PRO A 64 -3.18 3.70 12.87
CA PRO A 64 -2.33 4.77 12.38
C PRO A 64 -2.11 4.60 10.88
N VAL A 65 -1.95 5.73 10.18
CA VAL A 65 -1.70 5.78 8.74
C VAL A 65 -0.34 6.40 8.48
N ILE A 66 0.49 5.72 7.70
CA ILE A 66 1.75 6.26 7.19
C ILE A 66 1.59 6.55 5.70
N TYR A 67 1.85 7.79 5.31
CA TYR A 67 1.99 8.17 3.90
C TYR A 67 3.45 8.00 3.52
N PHE A 68 3.72 7.01 2.69
CA PHE A 68 5.02 6.76 2.13
C PHE A 68 5.14 7.49 0.79
N LEU A 69 6.15 8.35 0.69
CA LEU A 69 6.45 9.20 -0.45
C LEU A 69 7.68 8.62 -1.20
N PRO A 70 7.48 7.94 -2.33
CA PRO A 70 8.57 7.42 -3.16
C PRO A 70 9.56 8.48 -3.64
N GLU A 71 10.77 8.05 -3.96
CA GLU A 71 11.81 8.90 -4.53
C GLU A 71 11.60 9.16 -6.04
N TYR A 72 12.50 9.94 -6.62
CA TYR A 72 12.52 10.23 -8.05
C TYR A 72 12.63 8.94 -8.89
N GLY A 73 11.84 8.84 -9.96
CA GLY A 73 11.80 7.69 -10.85
C GLY A 73 10.98 6.52 -10.33
N GLU A 74 10.39 6.62 -9.13
CA GLU A 74 9.67 5.53 -8.50
C GLU A 74 8.16 5.71 -8.57
N THR A 75 7.47 4.62 -8.93
CA THR A 75 6.01 4.54 -8.90
C THR A 75 5.57 3.68 -7.72
N PRO A 76 4.30 3.74 -7.28
CA PRO A 76 3.78 2.80 -6.29
C PRO A 76 4.04 1.33 -6.66
N ALA A 77 4.02 1.00 -7.96
CA ALA A 77 4.29 -0.36 -8.43
C ALA A 77 5.70 -0.88 -8.08
N CYS A 78 6.69 0.01 -7.90
CA CYS A 78 8.05 -0.40 -7.51
C CYS A 78 8.08 -1.18 -6.20
N TYR A 79 7.17 -0.84 -5.28
CA TYR A 79 7.07 -1.38 -3.93
C TYR A 79 6.10 -2.57 -3.79
N ILE A 80 5.19 -2.71 -4.76
CA ILE A 80 4.24 -3.81 -4.84
C ILE A 80 4.84 -4.98 -5.61
N LYS A 81 5.63 -4.69 -6.65
CA LYS A 81 6.19 -5.69 -7.58
C LYS A 81 7.66 -5.99 -7.34
N GLY A 82 8.29 -5.35 -6.35
CA GLY A 82 9.69 -5.60 -6.01
C GLY A 82 10.70 -5.01 -6.99
N TYR A 83 10.30 -4.00 -7.78
CA TYR A 83 11.21 -3.37 -8.74
C TYR A 83 12.26 -2.50 -8.05
N PHE A 84 11.99 -2.06 -6.81
CA PHE A 84 13.00 -1.43 -5.98
C PHE A 84 13.84 -2.49 -5.25
N ASN A 85 14.94 -2.93 -5.85
CA ASN A 85 15.91 -3.86 -5.23
C ASN A 85 15.30 -5.15 -4.65
N GLY A 86 14.20 -5.66 -5.22
CA GLY A 86 13.49 -6.83 -4.69
C GLY A 86 12.68 -6.57 -3.42
N PHE A 87 12.47 -5.32 -3.02
CA PHE A 87 11.71 -4.94 -1.84
C PHE A 87 10.20 -5.01 -2.09
N PHE A 88 9.52 -5.87 -1.33
CA PHE A 88 8.06 -6.00 -1.33
C PHE A 88 7.50 -5.48 -0.01
N LEU A 89 6.74 -4.38 -0.07
CA LEU A 89 6.20 -3.75 1.14
C LEU A 89 5.28 -4.70 1.90
N GLU A 90 4.32 -5.33 1.22
CA GLU A 90 3.35 -6.25 1.82
C GLU A 90 4.03 -7.38 2.60
N LYS A 91 5.01 -8.04 1.99
CA LYS A 91 5.78 -9.12 2.62
C LYS A 91 6.47 -8.63 3.89
N SER A 92 7.14 -7.47 3.81
CA SER A 92 7.87 -6.88 4.94
C SER A 92 6.95 -6.50 6.08
N MET A 93 5.81 -5.86 5.78
CA MET A 93 4.80 -5.48 6.77
C MET A 93 4.18 -6.70 7.45
N ASN A 94 3.85 -7.74 6.68
CA ASN A 94 3.33 -8.99 7.22
C ASN A 94 4.35 -9.68 8.13
N GLU A 95 5.62 -9.80 7.72
CA GLU A 95 6.67 -10.42 8.53
C GLU A 95 6.92 -9.66 9.85
N LEU A 96 7.00 -8.33 9.80
CA LEU A 96 7.23 -7.50 10.99
C LEU A 96 6.04 -7.52 11.96
N THR A 97 4.83 -7.50 11.44
CA THR A 97 3.60 -7.57 12.26
C THR A 97 3.45 -8.95 12.90
N LEU A 98 3.65 -10.03 12.12
CA LEU A 98 3.56 -11.41 12.61
C LEU A 98 4.64 -11.74 13.64
N SER A 99 5.79 -11.08 13.59
CA SER A 99 6.86 -11.17 14.60
C SER A 99 6.73 -10.16 15.73
N SER A 100 5.64 -9.39 15.78
CA SER A 100 5.35 -8.38 16.80
C SER A 100 6.44 -7.31 16.96
N LYS A 101 7.19 -7.03 15.89
CA LYS A 101 8.22 -5.98 15.86
C LYS A 101 7.64 -4.60 15.57
N ILE A 102 6.49 -4.55 14.92
CA ILE A 102 5.71 -3.33 14.67
C ILE A 102 4.26 -3.56 15.06
N ALA A 103 3.56 -2.47 15.42
CA ALA A 103 2.11 -2.48 15.54
C ALA A 103 1.47 -2.48 14.14
N GLU A 104 0.23 -2.96 14.05
CA GLU A 104 -0.54 -2.86 12.82
C GLU A 104 -0.81 -1.41 12.43
N MET A 105 -0.65 -1.11 11.15
CA MET A 105 -0.83 0.22 10.57
C MET A 105 -1.25 0.10 9.11
N ILE A 106 -1.86 1.17 8.60
CA ILE A 106 -2.12 1.32 7.17
C ILE A 106 -0.93 2.06 6.56
N VAL A 107 -0.46 1.62 5.39
CA VAL A 107 0.58 2.34 4.64
C VAL A 107 0.03 2.71 3.28
N VAL A 108 0.05 4.01 2.96
CA VAL A 108 -0.36 4.54 1.67
C VAL A 108 0.88 4.93 0.90
N ILE A 109 1.14 4.27 -0.23
CA ILE A 109 2.19 4.64 -1.17
C ILE A 109 1.58 5.63 -2.17
N VAL A 110 1.99 6.88 -2.03
CA VAL A 110 1.47 7.98 -2.86
C VAL A 110 2.23 8.02 -4.18
N ASN A 111 1.56 8.29 -5.30
CA ASN A 111 2.28 8.52 -6.55
C ASN A 111 2.92 9.91 -6.58
N GLY A 112 4.25 9.93 -6.66
CA GLY A 112 5.04 11.13 -6.96
C GLY A 112 5.60 11.15 -8.39
N TYR A 113 5.37 10.09 -9.17
CA TYR A 113 5.88 9.98 -10.53
C TYR A 113 5.01 10.76 -11.51
N ASN A 114 5.65 11.62 -12.30
CA ASN A 114 5.03 12.44 -13.33
C ASN A 114 5.78 12.27 -14.67
N ARG A 115 5.46 13.07 -15.69
CA ARG A 115 6.10 12.99 -17.02
C ARG A 115 7.59 13.36 -17.03
N LEU A 116 8.07 14.00 -15.96
CA LEU A 116 9.49 14.29 -15.72
C LEU A 116 10.12 13.31 -14.72
N GLU A 117 9.42 12.20 -14.46
CA GLU A 117 9.79 11.08 -13.58
C GLU A 117 9.75 11.40 -12.08
N GLY A 118 9.42 12.63 -11.69
CA GLY A 118 9.29 12.98 -10.29
C GLY A 118 8.70 14.37 -10.06
N SER A 119 7.78 14.44 -9.11
CA SER A 119 7.17 15.69 -8.66
C SER A 119 7.90 16.34 -7.49
N PHE A 120 8.70 15.55 -6.75
CA PHE A 120 9.25 15.92 -5.45
C PHE A 120 8.17 16.41 -4.46
N PHE A 121 6.91 16.02 -4.71
CA PHE A 121 5.73 16.46 -3.97
C PHE A 121 5.66 17.99 -3.80
N HIS A 122 6.11 18.72 -4.83
CA HIS A 122 6.16 20.17 -4.80
C HIS A 122 5.15 20.80 -5.75
N ASN A 123 4.57 21.92 -5.32
CA ASN A 123 3.66 22.69 -6.15
C ASN A 123 4.42 23.45 -7.24
N SER A 124 3.93 23.36 -8.47
CA SER A 124 4.56 23.98 -9.62
C SER A 124 3.51 24.40 -10.65
N PRO A 125 3.63 25.61 -11.23
CA PRO A 125 2.76 26.02 -12.33
C PRO A 125 2.96 25.15 -13.58
N VAL A 126 4.11 24.47 -13.71
CA VAL A 126 4.43 23.66 -14.89
C VAL A 126 3.95 22.23 -14.73
N THR A 127 4.31 21.58 -13.61
CA THR A 127 4.06 20.14 -13.39
C THR A 127 2.78 19.87 -12.59
N GLY A 128 2.14 20.88 -11.99
CA GLY A 128 0.94 20.76 -11.17
C GLY A 128 1.21 20.90 -9.67
N ASN A 129 0.15 21.01 -8.88
CA ASN A 129 0.24 21.19 -7.43
C ASN A 129 0.33 19.84 -6.68
N TRP A 130 1.50 19.20 -6.74
CA TRP A 130 1.70 17.87 -6.16
C TRP A 130 1.74 17.82 -4.63
N GLU A 131 2.05 18.93 -3.95
CA GLU A 131 1.95 19.01 -2.49
C GLU A 131 0.47 18.98 -2.07
N ASP A 132 -0.37 19.75 -2.78
CA ASP A 132 -1.80 19.82 -2.54
C ASP A 132 -2.47 18.47 -2.77
N PHE A 133 -2.04 17.70 -3.78
CA PHE A 133 -2.49 16.32 -3.98
C PHE A 133 -2.29 15.44 -2.73
N VAL A 134 -1.19 15.61 -2.00
CA VAL A 134 -0.92 14.77 -0.81
C VAL A 134 -1.72 15.23 0.41
N VAL A 135 -1.89 16.55 0.57
CA VAL A 135 -2.35 17.13 1.84
C VAL A 135 -3.79 17.64 1.82
N LYS A 136 -4.43 17.73 0.64
CA LYS A 136 -5.78 18.31 0.49
C LYS A 136 -6.75 17.45 -0.32
N ASP A 137 -6.29 16.78 -1.36
CA ASP A 137 -7.12 15.93 -2.24
C ASP A 137 -7.35 14.54 -1.62
#